data_AF-A0A7W4EAP4-F1
#
_entry.id   AF-A0A7W4EAP4-F1
#
_cell.length_a   1.000
_cell.length_b   1.000
_cell.length_c   1.000
_cell.angle_alpha   90.00
_cell.angle_beta   90.00
_cell.angle_gamma   90.00
#
_symmetry.space_group_name_H-M   'P 1'
#
loop_
_entity.id
_entity.type
_entity.pdbx_description
1 polymer ?
#
loop_
_entity_poly.entity_id
_entity_poly.type
_entity_poly.pdbx_seq_one_letter_code
_entity_poly.pdbx_strand_id
1 'polypeptide(L)'
;MHTYEQLPRDDRSESFRYISEMMVNLAEHQGVQVDEDTAQRWSDLLGLLREFDTLVDDTDMTHEEALQRLANFDDFTSRYPHLSPDLLGEEACQRMVRRVAEILRIGREYSTVQDPEDFIALRIEEVEHTAELLADCASGDTTTQPGFYTKFMPLMRGMGRTANMVDSLLDMRQDVRQEKIQIQPSAKLVMGLGKAALHDMLQVGPQVAYLDVWSRFAIMGLVRVGNRLRQGNQPYSSLRNISLK
;
A
#
# COMPACT_ATOMS: atom_id res chain seq x y z
N MET A 1 -3.09 -11.37 35.63
CA MET A 1 -4.11 -10.56 34.94
C MET A 1 -3.32 -9.56 34.11
N HIS A 2 -2.93 -9.95 32.89
CA HIS A 2 -2.17 -9.07 32.01
C HIS A 2 -3.14 -8.04 31.43
N THR A 3 -2.98 -6.79 31.82
CA THR A 3 -3.54 -5.64 31.13
C THR A 3 -3.00 -5.66 29.71
N TYR A 4 -3.84 -6.03 28.74
CA TYR A 4 -3.57 -5.81 27.33
C TYR A 4 -3.50 -4.30 27.12
N GLU A 5 -2.29 -3.75 27.03
CA GLU A 5 -2.10 -2.39 26.53
C GLU A 5 -2.71 -2.33 25.13
N GLN A 6 -3.75 -1.50 24.97
CA GLN A 6 -4.37 -1.25 23.67
C GLN A 6 -3.31 -0.74 22.70
N LEU A 7 -3.27 -1.33 21.50
CA LEU A 7 -2.32 -0.93 20.46
C LEU A 7 -2.47 0.56 20.13
N PRO A 8 -1.37 1.29 19.88
CA PRO A 8 -1.43 2.69 19.46
C PRO A 8 -2.34 2.86 18.23
N ARG A 9 -3.27 3.81 18.30
CA ARG A 9 -4.14 4.16 17.16
C ARG A 9 -3.41 5.16 16.26
N ASP A 10 -3.41 4.90 14.96
CA ASP A 10 -2.93 5.85 13.96
C ASP A 10 -4.08 6.71 13.40
N ASP A 11 -4.18 7.97 13.86
CA ASP A 11 -5.21 8.94 13.42
C ASP A 11 -5.13 9.30 11.93
N ARG A 12 -4.10 8.85 11.21
CA ARG A 12 -3.97 9.00 9.75
C ARG A 12 -4.90 8.08 8.97
N SER A 13 -5.60 7.15 9.65
CA SER A 13 -6.54 6.21 9.05
C SER A 13 -7.66 6.88 8.22
N GLU A 14 -8.09 8.10 8.55
CA GLU A 14 -9.12 8.83 7.80
C GLU A 14 -8.70 9.15 6.35
N SER A 15 -7.40 9.35 6.09
CA SER A 15 -6.89 9.56 4.73
C SER A 15 -7.03 8.30 3.85
N PHE A 16 -7.12 7.12 4.46
CA PHE A 16 -7.25 5.85 3.75
C PHE A 16 -8.68 5.54 3.30
N ARG A 17 -9.69 6.10 3.98
CA ARG A 17 -11.08 6.04 3.51
C ARG A 17 -11.26 6.73 2.15
N TYR A 18 -10.53 7.81 1.92
CA TYR A 18 -10.52 8.47 0.61
C TYR A 18 -9.86 7.60 -0.47
N ILE A 19 -8.82 6.86 -0.12
CA ILE A 19 -8.14 5.93 -1.04
C ILE A 19 -9.07 4.76 -1.39
N SER A 20 -9.82 4.21 -0.43
CA SER A 20 -10.80 3.15 -0.72
C SER A 20 -11.93 3.65 -1.63
N GLU A 21 -12.47 4.86 -1.40
CA GLU A 21 -13.46 5.48 -2.30
C GLU A 21 -12.92 5.65 -3.73
N MET A 22 -11.67 6.08 -3.87
CA MET A 22 -11.01 6.18 -5.17
C MET A 22 -10.91 4.82 -5.87
N MET A 23 -10.64 3.74 -5.13
CA MET A 23 -10.58 2.39 -5.68
C MET A 23 -11.95 1.87 -6.13
N VAL A 24 -13.01 2.18 -5.37
CA VAL A 24 -14.39 1.90 -5.77
C VAL A 24 -14.71 2.58 -7.10
N ASN A 25 -14.48 3.89 -7.18
CA ASN A 25 -14.71 4.66 -8.42
C ASN A 25 -13.92 4.09 -9.60
N LEU A 26 -12.69 3.64 -9.35
CA LEU A 26 -11.85 3.03 -10.37
C LEU A 26 -12.42 1.71 -10.87
N ALA A 27 -12.86 0.83 -9.97
CA ALA A 27 -13.51 -0.44 -10.32
C ALA A 27 -14.77 -0.19 -11.15
N GLU A 28 -15.63 0.73 -10.71
CA GLU A 28 -16.87 1.09 -11.40
C GLU A 28 -16.63 1.63 -12.81
N HIS A 29 -15.60 2.46 -12.98
CA HIS A 29 -15.21 2.94 -14.31
C HIS A 29 -14.71 1.81 -15.24
N GLN A 30 -14.11 0.77 -14.67
CA GLN A 30 -13.75 -0.43 -15.43
C GLN A 30 -14.94 -1.37 -15.70
N GLY A 31 -16.15 -0.94 -15.32
CA GLY A 31 -17.39 -1.70 -15.45
C GLY A 31 -17.54 -2.80 -14.41
N VAL A 32 -16.89 -2.64 -13.25
CA VAL A 32 -16.99 -3.56 -12.12
C VAL A 32 -17.81 -2.90 -11.03
N GLN A 33 -18.99 -3.45 -10.76
CA GLN A 33 -19.83 -3.00 -9.66
C GLN A 33 -19.20 -3.44 -8.34
N VAL A 34 -19.07 -2.52 -7.38
CA VAL A 34 -18.55 -2.82 -6.05
C VAL A 34 -19.70 -2.78 -5.05
N ASP A 35 -19.93 -3.90 -4.38
CA ASP A 35 -20.90 -3.99 -3.30
C ASP A 35 -20.42 -3.29 -2.01
N GLU A 36 -21.37 -3.03 -1.11
CA GLU A 36 -21.10 -2.34 0.16
C GLU A 36 -20.08 -3.11 1.03
N ASP A 37 -20.16 -4.44 1.08
CA ASP A 37 -19.22 -5.26 1.85
C ASP A 37 -17.79 -5.10 1.32
N THR A 38 -17.61 -5.15 -0.01
CA THR A 38 -16.29 -4.96 -0.64
C THR A 38 -15.75 -3.56 -0.39
N ALA A 39 -16.59 -2.53 -0.51
CA ALA A 39 -16.18 -1.15 -0.25
C ALA A 39 -15.72 -0.97 1.21
N GLN A 40 -16.46 -1.52 2.19
CA GLN A 40 -16.08 -1.45 3.60
C GLN A 40 -14.82 -2.28 3.90
N ARG A 41 -14.72 -3.50 3.35
CA ARG A 41 -13.53 -4.34 3.52
C ARG A 41 -12.26 -3.69 2.95
N TRP A 42 -12.34 -3.02 1.80
CA TRP A 42 -11.19 -2.26 1.28
C TRP A 42 -10.81 -1.08 2.17
N SER A 43 -11.79 -0.35 2.70
CA SER A 43 -11.54 0.74 3.67
C SER A 43 -10.85 0.21 4.93
N ASP A 44 -11.40 -0.85 5.53
CA ASP A 44 -10.85 -1.49 6.73
C ASP A 44 -9.45 -2.06 6.47
N LEU A 45 -9.21 -2.64 5.30
CA LEU A 45 -7.91 -3.23 4.93
C LEU A 45 -6.83 -2.17 4.82
N LEU A 46 -7.10 -1.03 4.18
CA LEU A 46 -6.12 0.04 4.11
C LEU A 46 -5.82 0.64 5.49
N GLY A 47 -6.84 0.77 6.34
CA GLY A 47 -6.66 1.18 7.73
C GLY A 47 -5.80 0.19 8.52
N LEU A 48 -6.12 -1.10 8.42
CA LEU A 48 -5.40 -2.18 9.08
C LEU A 48 -3.95 -2.24 8.63
N LEU A 49 -3.67 -2.18 7.33
CA LEU A 49 -2.30 -2.21 6.81
C LEU A 49 -1.47 -1.05 7.34
N ARG A 50 -2.05 0.15 7.44
CA ARG A 50 -1.37 1.32 8.02
C ARG A 50 -1.05 1.13 9.50
N GLU A 51 -2.02 0.68 10.28
CA GLU A 51 -1.83 0.46 11.71
C GLU A 51 -0.84 -0.68 11.95
N PHE A 52 -0.90 -1.74 11.15
CA PHE A 52 0.01 -2.86 11.22
C PHE A 52 1.46 -2.47 10.85
N ASP A 53 1.63 -1.62 9.84
CA ASP A 53 2.92 -1.02 9.49
C ASP A 53 3.49 -0.19 10.65
N THR A 54 2.67 0.65 11.30
CA THR A 54 3.08 1.36 12.54
C THR A 54 3.42 0.41 13.67
N LEU A 55 2.68 -0.67 13.85
CA LEU A 55 2.96 -1.66 14.87
C LEU A 55 4.33 -2.30 14.67
N VAL A 56 4.68 -2.63 13.43
CA VAL A 56 5.95 -3.26 13.09
C VAL A 56 7.13 -2.28 13.12
N ASP A 57 6.93 -1.04 12.67
CA ASP A 57 8.01 -0.05 12.55
C ASP A 57 8.28 0.75 13.85
N ASP A 58 7.24 1.05 14.62
CA ASP A 58 7.32 1.99 15.75
C ASP A 58 7.27 1.29 17.13
N THR A 59 7.24 -0.05 17.18
CA THR A 59 7.26 -0.82 18.43
C THR A 59 8.37 -1.87 18.44
N ASP A 60 8.76 -2.34 19.63
CA ASP A 60 9.75 -3.41 19.81
C ASP A 60 9.20 -4.82 19.47
N MET A 61 8.03 -4.90 18.84
CA MET A 61 7.37 -6.16 18.51
C MET A 61 8.06 -6.87 17.35
N THR A 62 8.28 -8.18 17.47
CA THR A 62 8.80 -8.97 16.36
C THR A 62 7.74 -9.17 15.28
N HIS A 63 8.18 -9.38 14.03
CA HIS A 63 7.26 -9.71 12.93
C HIS A 63 6.42 -10.96 13.21
N GLU A 64 6.98 -11.95 13.91
CA GLU A 64 6.26 -13.17 14.27
C GLU A 64 5.12 -12.87 15.26
N GLU A 65 5.39 -12.10 16.30
CA GLU A 65 4.37 -11.66 17.26
C GLU A 65 3.30 -10.80 16.60
N ALA A 66 3.67 -9.88 15.71
CA ALA A 66 2.74 -9.06 14.96
C ALA A 66 1.81 -9.93 14.08
N LEU A 67 2.38 -10.90 13.34
CA LEU A 67 1.60 -11.82 12.52
C LEU A 67 0.67 -12.72 13.35
N GLN A 68 1.10 -13.15 14.54
CA GLN A 68 0.23 -13.90 15.45
C GLN A 68 -0.97 -13.05 15.92
N ARG A 69 -0.74 -11.78 16.26
CA ARG A 69 -1.82 -10.85 16.61
C ARG A 69 -2.78 -10.62 15.45
N LEU A 70 -2.25 -10.44 14.24
CA LEU A 70 -3.07 -10.31 13.03
C LEU A 70 -3.89 -11.58 12.77
N ALA A 71 -3.31 -12.76 12.98
CA ALA A 71 -4.00 -14.03 12.80
C ALA A 71 -5.14 -14.25 13.81
N ASN A 72 -4.95 -13.82 15.07
CA ASN A 72 -6.00 -13.88 16.08
C ASN A 72 -7.08 -12.80 15.87
N PHE A 73 -6.71 -11.67 15.26
CA PHE A 73 -7.58 -10.54 14.91
C PHE A 73 -8.28 -9.82 16.08
N ASP A 74 -8.27 -10.35 17.31
CA ASP A 74 -8.92 -9.77 18.49
C ASP A 74 -8.57 -8.29 18.73
N ASP A 75 -7.30 -7.92 18.56
CA ASP A 75 -6.81 -6.54 18.73
C ASP A 75 -7.35 -5.55 17.68
N PHE A 76 -7.85 -6.07 16.56
CA PHE A 76 -8.27 -5.33 15.37
C PHE A 76 -9.78 -5.31 15.19
N THR A 77 -10.52 -6.31 15.71
CA THR A 77 -11.96 -6.49 15.53
C THR A 77 -12.80 -5.25 15.78
N SER A 78 -12.50 -4.48 16.84
CA SER A 78 -13.28 -3.28 17.18
C SER A 78 -13.11 -2.12 16.18
N ARG A 79 -11.99 -2.08 15.46
CA ARG A 79 -11.61 -1.00 14.55
C ARG A 79 -11.83 -1.35 13.08
N TYR A 80 -11.62 -2.61 12.74
CA TYR A 80 -11.70 -3.15 11.37
C TYR A 80 -12.66 -4.34 11.30
N PRO A 81 -13.93 -4.17 11.71
CA PRO A 81 -14.85 -5.29 11.93
C PRO A 81 -15.11 -6.10 10.66
N HIS A 82 -15.09 -5.48 9.47
CA HIS A 82 -15.43 -6.17 8.22
C HIS A 82 -14.37 -7.17 7.77
N LEU A 83 -13.19 -7.14 8.38
CA LEU A 83 -12.10 -8.09 8.15
C LEU A 83 -12.03 -9.19 9.22
N SER A 84 -12.93 -9.16 10.21
CA SER A 84 -13.01 -10.22 11.22
C SER A 84 -13.35 -11.57 10.57
N PRO A 85 -12.88 -12.69 11.15
CA PRO A 85 -13.21 -14.03 10.64
C PRO A 85 -14.70 -14.29 10.45
N ASP A 86 -15.55 -13.69 11.29
CA ASP A 86 -17.00 -13.81 11.22
C ASP A 86 -17.61 -13.15 9.97
N LEU A 87 -17.05 -12.02 9.51
CA LEU A 87 -17.57 -11.24 8.39
C LEU A 87 -16.83 -11.47 7.07
N LEU A 88 -15.52 -11.68 7.13
CA LEU A 88 -14.69 -11.93 5.95
C LEU A 88 -14.61 -13.43 5.60
N GLY A 89 -14.75 -14.30 6.61
CA GLY A 89 -14.59 -15.74 6.50
C GLY A 89 -13.16 -16.19 6.78
N GLU A 90 -13.03 -17.31 7.51
CA GLU A 90 -11.74 -17.84 7.97
C GLU A 90 -10.71 -18.02 6.86
N GLU A 91 -11.11 -18.54 5.70
CA GLU A 91 -10.20 -18.79 4.58
C GLU A 91 -9.63 -17.49 4.00
N ALA A 92 -10.46 -16.45 3.89
CA ALA A 92 -10.04 -15.14 3.40
C ALA A 92 -9.15 -14.43 4.42
N CYS A 93 -9.43 -14.53 5.72
CA CYS A 93 -8.52 -14.06 6.77
C CYS A 93 -7.16 -14.77 6.72
N GLN A 94 -7.14 -16.10 6.51
CA GLN A 94 -5.89 -16.85 6.36
C GLN A 94 -5.10 -16.42 5.11
N ARG A 95 -5.78 -16.16 3.98
CA ARG A 95 -5.13 -15.58 2.79
C ARG A 95 -4.55 -14.19 3.12
N MET A 96 -5.31 -13.32 3.77
CA MET A 96 -4.86 -11.99 4.20
C MET A 96 -3.59 -12.07 5.05
N VAL A 97 -3.58 -12.89 6.11
CA VAL A 97 -2.41 -13.07 6.99
C VAL A 97 -1.19 -13.56 6.21
N ARG A 98 -1.37 -14.54 5.31
CA ARG A 98 -0.28 -15.04 4.45
C ARG A 98 0.27 -13.94 3.54
N ARG A 99 -0.59 -13.12 2.92
CA ARG A 99 -0.15 -12.02 2.06
C ARG A 99 0.64 -10.96 2.84
N VAL A 100 0.18 -10.61 4.05
CA VAL A 100 0.92 -9.68 4.93
C VAL A 100 2.27 -10.26 5.34
N ALA A 101 2.34 -11.56 5.65
CA ALA A 101 3.61 -12.23 5.95
C ALA A 101 4.61 -12.15 4.77
N GLU A 102 4.13 -12.32 3.53
CA GLU A 102 4.96 -12.16 2.33
C GLU A 102 5.42 -10.71 2.15
N ILE A 103 4.55 -9.73 2.36
CA ILE A 103 4.93 -8.30 2.30
C ILE A 103 6.04 -7.99 3.32
N LEU A 104 5.90 -8.46 4.57
CA LEU A 104 6.95 -8.31 5.59
C LEU A 104 8.25 -9.03 5.21
N ARG A 105 8.16 -10.20 4.57
CA ARG A 105 9.35 -10.93 4.07
C ARG A 105 10.07 -10.09 3.01
N ILE A 106 9.34 -9.62 2.01
CA ILE A 106 9.85 -8.75 0.94
C ILE A 106 10.49 -7.49 1.53
N GLY A 107 9.85 -6.88 2.54
CA GLY A 107 10.37 -5.79 3.37
C GLY A 107 11.80 -6.00 3.86
N ARG A 108 12.06 -7.18 4.44
CA ARG A 108 13.39 -7.58 4.95
C ARG A 108 14.38 -7.90 3.84
N GLU A 109 13.90 -8.42 2.73
CA GLU A 109 14.77 -8.78 1.61
C GLU A 109 15.26 -7.53 0.88
N TYR A 110 14.37 -6.59 0.53
CA TYR A 110 14.80 -5.39 -0.18
C TYR A 110 15.65 -4.46 0.70
N SER A 111 15.52 -4.53 2.03
CA SER A 111 16.35 -3.73 2.94
C SER A 111 17.82 -4.15 2.92
N THR A 112 18.10 -5.40 2.55
CA THR A 112 19.47 -5.95 2.55
C THR A 112 20.06 -6.16 1.15
N VAL A 113 19.21 -6.16 0.11
CA VAL A 113 19.65 -6.37 -1.26
C VAL A 113 20.58 -5.23 -1.72
N GLN A 114 21.51 -5.55 -2.62
CA GLN A 114 22.46 -4.59 -3.18
C GLN A 114 22.40 -4.51 -4.70
N ASP A 115 21.81 -5.50 -5.37
CA ASP A 115 21.61 -5.45 -6.81
C ASP A 115 20.35 -4.62 -7.15
N PRO A 116 20.45 -3.66 -8.09
CA PRO A 116 19.31 -2.84 -8.49
C PRO A 116 18.15 -3.59 -9.14
N GLU A 117 18.40 -4.66 -9.88
CA GLU A 117 17.34 -5.43 -10.56
C GLU A 117 16.55 -6.23 -9.52
N ASP A 118 17.24 -6.87 -8.58
CA ASP A 118 16.60 -7.57 -7.47
C ASP A 118 15.78 -6.61 -6.58
N PHE A 119 16.32 -5.42 -6.27
CA PHE A 119 15.58 -4.39 -5.53
C PHE A 119 14.28 -3.99 -6.25
N ILE A 120 14.35 -3.72 -7.55
CA ILE A 120 13.17 -3.34 -8.35
C ILE A 120 12.17 -4.50 -8.40
N ALA A 121 12.64 -5.74 -8.58
CA ALA A 121 11.80 -6.92 -8.61
C ALA A 121 11.04 -7.11 -7.30
N LEU A 122 11.71 -6.98 -6.15
CA LEU A 122 11.09 -7.08 -4.83
C LEU A 122 10.05 -5.97 -4.60
N ARG A 123 10.33 -4.73 -5.00
CA ARG A 123 9.36 -3.63 -4.91
C ARG A 123 8.15 -3.82 -5.84
N ILE A 124 8.31 -4.55 -6.95
CA ILE A 124 7.18 -4.96 -7.80
C ILE A 124 6.38 -6.07 -7.11
N GLU A 125 7.05 -7.09 -6.57
CA GLU A 125 6.42 -8.22 -5.89
C GLU A 125 5.56 -7.77 -4.69
N GLU A 126 6.05 -6.82 -3.88
CA GLU A 126 5.30 -6.22 -2.78
C GLU A 126 3.95 -5.64 -3.22
N VAL A 127 3.93 -4.95 -4.36
CA VAL A 127 2.70 -4.39 -4.93
C VAL A 127 1.77 -5.50 -5.39
N GLU A 128 2.29 -6.57 -5.99
CA GLU A 128 1.46 -7.70 -6.41
C GLU A 128 0.75 -8.33 -5.19
N HIS A 129 1.47 -8.57 -4.09
CA HIS A 129 0.86 -9.06 -2.85
C HIS A 129 -0.15 -8.06 -2.25
N THR A 130 0.13 -6.77 -2.31
CA THR A 130 -0.79 -5.72 -1.84
C THR A 130 -2.06 -5.64 -2.68
N ALA A 131 -1.95 -5.82 -4.00
CA ALA A 131 -3.10 -5.88 -4.89
C ALA A 131 -3.93 -7.15 -4.63
N GLU A 132 -3.27 -8.30 -4.46
CA GLU A 132 -3.96 -9.55 -4.12
C GLU A 132 -4.72 -9.47 -2.79
N LEU A 133 -4.22 -8.73 -1.79
CA LEU A 133 -4.96 -8.48 -0.55
C LEU A 133 -6.34 -7.85 -0.81
N LEU A 134 -6.42 -6.91 -1.75
CA LEU A 134 -7.68 -6.28 -2.13
C LEU A 134 -8.63 -7.28 -2.78
N ALA A 135 -8.11 -8.15 -3.64
CA ALA A 135 -8.90 -9.21 -4.26
C ALA A 135 -9.37 -10.25 -3.24
N ASP A 136 -8.49 -10.67 -2.33
CA ASP A 136 -8.77 -11.62 -1.25
C ASP A 136 -9.83 -11.11 -0.27
N CYS A 137 -9.93 -9.79 -0.10
CA CYS A 137 -10.93 -9.13 0.75
C CYS A 137 -12.20 -8.69 0.00
N ALA A 138 -12.25 -8.82 -1.33
CA ALA A 138 -13.45 -8.48 -2.09
C ALA A 138 -14.48 -9.63 -2.05
N SER A 139 -15.76 -9.31 -2.20
CA SER A 139 -16.82 -10.32 -2.25
C SER A 139 -16.71 -11.19 -3.51
N GLY A 140 -17.37 -12.36 -3.48
CA GLY A 140 -17.55 -13.18 -4.68
C GLY A 140 -18.31 -12.45 -5.80
N ASP A 141 -19.30 -11.64 -5.44
CA ASP A 141 -20.12 -10.89 -6.40
C ASP A 141 -19.31 -9.81 -7.12
N THR A 142 -18.34 -9.20 -6.45
CA THR A 142 -17.40 -8.27 -7.08
C THR A 142 -16.32 -9.00 -7.89
N THR A 143 -15.67 -10.02 -7.32
CA THR A 143 -14.51 -10.69 -7.93
C THR A 143 -14.83 -11.56 -9.15
N THR A 144 -16.06 -12.08 -9.23
CA THR A 144 -16.50 -12.93 -10.37
C THR A 144 -16.89 -12.14 -11.61
N GLN A 145 -17.00 -10.81 -11.51
CA GLN A 145 -17.34 -9.97 -12.65
C GLN A 145 -16.23 -10.01 -13.71
N PRO A 146 -16.57 -10.07 -15.02
CA PRO A 146 -15.57 -10.22 -16.09
C PRO A 146 -14.47 -9.17 -16.08
N GLY A 147 -14.79 -7.93 -15.66
CA GLY A 147 -13.86 -6.80 -15.61
C GLY A 147 -12.89 -6.82 -14.42
N PHE A 148 -13.15 -7.61 -13.37
CA PHE A 148 -12.39 -7.53 -12.13
C PHE A 148 -10.92 -7.91 -12.35
N TYR A 149 -10.65 -9.15 -12.77
CA TYR A 149 -9.28 -9.61 -13.02
C TYR A 149 -8.69 -9.16 -14.36
N THR A 150 -9.52 -8.77 -15.33
CA THR A 150 -9.07 -8.45 -16.69
C THR A 150 -8.80 -6.97 -16.92
N LYS A 151 -9.42 -6.07 -16.15
CA LYS A 151 -9.29 -4.62 -16.29
C LYS A 151 -8.90 -3.94 -14.99
N PHE A 152 -9.69 -4.13 -13.94
CA PHE A 152 -9.49 -3.43 -12.67
C PHE A 152 -8.18 -3.84 -11.97
N MET A 153 -7.94 -5.13 -11.77
CA MET A 153 -6.74 -5.61 -11.07
C MET A 153 -5.42 -5.25 -11.80
N PRO A 154 -5.29 -5.40 -13.13
CA PRO A 154 -4.12 -4.90 -13.85
C PRO A 154 -3.88 -3.40 -13.67
N LEU A 155 -4.97 -2.61 -13.65
CA LEU A 155 -4.90 -1.16 -13.46
C LEU A 155 -4.41 -0.81 -12.05
N MET A 156 -4.97 -1.47 -11.03
CA MET A 156 -4.55 -1.33 -9.63
C MET A 156 -3.08 -1.68 -9.42
N ARG A 157 -2.62 -2.80 -9.99
CA ARG A 157 -1.21 -3.20 -9.91
C ARG A 157 -0.30 -2.17 -10.59
N GLY A 158 -0.66 -1.70 -11.79
CA GLY A 158 0.13 -0.69 -12.49
C GLY A 158 0.21 0.64 -11.72
N MET A 159 -0.90 1.07 -11.10
CA MET A 159 -0.91 2.24 -10.21
C MET A 159 0.01 2.02 -9.00
N GLY A 160 -0.12 0.88 -8.32
CA GLY A 160 0.69 0.53 -7.16
C GLY A 160 2.18 0.48 -7.51
N ARG A 161 2.56 -0.14 -8.63
CA ARG A 161 3.96 -0.22 -9.07
C ARG A 161 4.51 1.16 -9.38
N THR A 162 3.75 1.98 -10.11
CA THR A 162 4.16 3.37 -10.38
C THR A 162 4.40 4.14 -9.09
N ALA A 163 3.46 4.08 -8.16
CA ALA A 163 3.57 4.76 -6.86
C ALA A 163 4.78 4.25 -6.07
N ASN A 164 4.96 2.94 -6.00
CA ASN A 164 6.03 2.32 -5.23
C ASN A 164 7.43 2.64 -5.78
N MET A 165 7.57 2.66 -7.11
CA MET A 165 8.82 3.05 -7.76
C MET A 165 9.13 4.55 -7.55
N VAL A 166 8.12 5.42 -7.66
CA VAL A 166 8.28 6.87 -7.43
C VAL A 166 8.63 7.17 -5.98
N ASP A 167 7.98 6.49 -5.04
CA ASP A 167 8.28 6.60 -3.61
C ASP A 167 9.72 6.17 -3.32
N SER A 168 10.12 5.00 -3.83
CA SER A 168 11.49 4.49 -3.72
C SER A 168 12.52 5.46 -4.32
N LEU A 169 12.21 6.15 -5.42
CA LEU A 169 13.08 7.19 -6.00
C LEU A 169 13.20 8.43 -5.10
N LEU A 170 12.10 8.83 -4.47
CA LEU A 170 11.99 10.05 -3.68
C LEU A 170 12.66 9.91 -2.32
N ASP A 171 12.49 8.76 -1.67
CA ASP A 171 12.91 8.52 -0.30
C ASP A 171 14.24 7.75 -0.22
N MET A 172 14.78 7.23 -1.34
CA MET A 172 16.06 6.50 -1.42
C MET A 172 17.19 7.08 -0.56
N ARG A 173 17.44 8.39 -0.67
CA ARG A 173 18.54 9.05 0.05
C ARG A 173 18.28 9.12 1.55
N GLN A 174 17.02 9.23 1.95
CA GLN A 174 16.61 9.24 3.34
C GLN A 174 16.69 7.82 3.91
N ASP A 175 16.19 6.82 3.19
CA ASP A 175 16.16 5.43 3.64
C ASP A 175 17.57 4.86 3.81
N VAL A 176 18.51 5.20 2.92
CA VAL A 176 19.93 4.85 3.09
C VAL A 176 20.53 5.53 4.32
N ARG A 177 20.20 6.81 4.58
CA ARG A 177 20.70 7.54 5.77
C ARG A 177 20.11 7.02 7.08
N GLN A 178 18.89 6.49 7.03
CA GLN A 178 18.21 5.87 8.17
C GLN A 178 18.53 4.38 8.29
N GLU A 179 19.44 3.86 7.46
CA GLU A 179 19.84 2.45 7.43
C GLU A 179 18.65 1.49 7.20
N LYS A 180 17.55 2.00 6.61
CA LYS A 180 16.38 1.21 6.23
C LYS A 180 16.64 0.34 5.00
N ILE A 181 17.53 0.78 4.11
CA ILE A 181 17.98 0.03 2.94
C ILE A 181 19.50 0.11 2.79
N GLN A 182 20.13 -0.98 2.37
CA GLN A 182 21.59 -1.05 2.17
C GLN A 182 22.03 -0.67 0.75
N ILE A 183 21.14 -0.80 -0.23
CA ILE A 183 21.45 -0.48 -1.63
C ILE A 183 21.82 0.99 -1.80
N GLN A 184 22.98 1.23 -2.41
CA GLN A 184 23.46 2.60 -2.63
C GLN A 184 22.83 3.21 -3.89
N PRO A 185 22.50 4.53 -3.87
CA PRO A 185 22.00 5.21 -5.06
C PRO A 185 23.01 5.12 -6.20
N SER A 186 22.57 4.55 -7.32
CA SER A 186 23.38 4.42 -8.54
C SER A 186 22.59 4.85 -9.77
N ALA A 187 23.29 5.20 -10.85
CA ALA A 187 22.62 5.53 -12.11
C ALA A 187 21.77 4.35 -12.62
N LYS A 188 22.26 3.11 -12.47
CA LYS A 188 21.51 1.89 -12.84
C LYS A 188 20.20 1.79 -12.05
N LEU A 189 20.24 1.98 -10.73
CA LEU A 189 19.05 1.92 -9.88
C LEU A 189 18.04 3.04 -10.19
N VAL A 190 18.51 4.29 -10.27
CA VAL A 190 17.64 5.44 -10.56
C VAL A 190 16.99 5.31 -11.93
N MET A 191 17.74 4.93 -12.96
CA MET A 191 17.20 4.70 -14.30
C MET A 191 16.25 3.50 -14.32
N GLY A 192 16.56 2.42 -13.60
CA GLY A 192 15.71 1.24 -13.49
C GLY A 192 14.35 1.54 -12.87
N LEU A 193 14.34 2.18 -11.70
CA LEU A 193 13.12 2.63 -11.03
C LEU A 193 12.31 3.61 -11.90
N GLY A 194 12.99 4.58 -12.52
CA GLY A 194 12.33 5.55 -13.41
C GLY A 194 11.72 4.91 -14.66
N LYS A 195 12.41 3.93 -15.25
CA LYS A 195 11.90 3.17 -16.40
C LYS A 195 10.69 2.32 -16.01
N ALA A 196 10.74 1.64 -14.87
CA ALA A 196 9.63 0.84 -14.36
C ALA A 196 8.39 1.72 -14.08
N ALA A 197 8.58 2.85 -13.38
CA ALA A 197 7.51 3.81 -13.12
C ALA A 197 6.90 4.35 -14.42
N LEU A 198 7.72 4.77 -15.37
CA LEU A 198 7.24 5.33 -16.64
C LEU A 198 6.49 4.30 -17.48
N HIS A 199 6.98 3.06 -17.52
CA HIS A 199 6.34 1.98 -18.25
C HIS A 199 4.89 1.77 -17.80
N ASP A 200 4.66 1.62 -16.49
CA ASP A 200 3.31 1.44 -15.96
C ASP A 200 2.47 2.72 -16.06
N MET A 201 3.07 3.88 -15.81
CA MET A 201 2.39 5.18 -15.95
C MET A 201 1.86 5.41 -17.37
N LEU A 202 2.58 4.99 -18.42
CA LEU A 202 2.10 5.14 -19.80
C LEU A 202 0.89 4.23 -20.11
N GLN A 203 0.76 3.10 -19.42
CA GLN A 203 -0.37 2.18 -19.60
C GLN A 203 -1.58 2.61 -18.77
N VAL A 204 -1.34 3.03 -17.53
CA VAL A 204 -2.36 3.40 -16.53
C VAL A 204 -2.86 4.82 -16.73
N GLY A 205 -1.97 5.74 -17.11
CA GLY A 205 -2.19 7.18 -17.18
C GLY A 205 -3.48 7.58 -17.90
N PRO A 206 -3.66 7.18 -19.16
CA PRO A 206 -4.87 7.49 -19.94
C PRO A 206 -6.14 6.90 -19.31
N GLN A 207 -6.04 5.74 -18.66
CA GLN A 207 -7.17 5.02 -18.08
C GLN A 207 -7.66 5.60 -16.76
N VAL A 208 -6.88 6.48 -16.11
CA VAL A 208 -7.26 7.10 -14.83
C VAL A 208 -7.21 8.63 -14.87
N ALA A 209 -7.04 9.21 -16.07
CA ALA A 209 -6.95 10.65 -16.29
C ALA A 209 -8.23 11.42 -15.89
N TYR A 210 -9.37 10.73 -15.85
CA TYR A 210 -10.66 11.31 -15.43
C TYR A 210 -10.77 11.45 -13.89
N LEU A 211 -9.98 10.69 -13.15
CA LEU A 211 -9.89 10.86 -11.71
C LEU A 211 -8.87 11.96 -11.42
N ASP A 212 -9.12 12.78 -10.40
CA ASP A 212 -8.15 13.74 -9.83
C ASP A 212 -6.93 13.02 -9.16
N VAL A 213 -6.75 11.74 -9.50
CA VAL A 213 -5.77 10.79 -9.00
C VAL A 213 -4.38 11.20 -9.39
N TRP A 214 -4.16 11.64 -10.64
CA TRP A 214 -2.82 12.10 -11.02
C TRP A 214 -2.45 13.40 -10.36
N SER A 215 -3.36 14.36 -10.16
CA SER A 215 -3.00 15.58 -9.45
C SER A 215 -2.64 15.25 -7.99
N ARG A 216 -3.31 14.28 -7.35
CA ARG A 216 -3.06 13.89 -5.95
C ARG A 216 -1.89 12.93 -5.76
N PHE A 217 -1.70 11.94 -6.63
CA PHE A 217 -0.46 11.13 -6.71
C PHE A 217 0.74 11.99 -7.16
N ALA A 218 0.55 12.96 -8.05
CA ALA A 218 1.57 13.97 -8.38
C ALA A 218 1.78 14.98 -7.26
N ILE A 219 0.78 15.35 -6.46
CA ILE A 219 0.97 16.20 -5.27
C ILE A 219 1.73 15.41 -4.19
N MET A 220 1.46 14.12 -4.05
CA MET A 220 2.23 13.24 -3.16
C MET A 220 3.64 12.94 -3.69
N GLY A 221 3.83 12.79 -5.01
CA GLY A 221 5.11 12.44 -5.63
C GLY A 221 5.83 13.62 -6.31
N LEU A 222 5.28 14.18 -7.39
CA LEU A 222 5.89 15.25 -8.20
C LEU A 222 6.01 16.63 -7.51
N VAL A 223 5.10 17.04 -6.63
CA VAL A 223 5.27 18.25 -5.80
C VAL A 223 6.36 18.02 -4.75
N ARG A 224 6.53 16.81 -4.24
CA ARG A 224 7.71 16.42 -3.43
C ARG A 224 9.00 16.45 -4.26
N VAL A 225 9.01 15.93 -5.50
CA VAL A 225 10.17 16.00 -6.42
C VAL A 225 10.55 17.46 -6.68
N GLY A 226 9.58 18.28 -7.13
CA GLY A 226 9.81 19.68 -7.51
C GLY A 226 10.24 20.58 -6.35
N ASN A 227 9.66 20.39 -5.16
CA ASN A 227 10.04 21.16 -3.97
C ASN A 227 11.35 20.65 -3.33
N ARG A 228 11.64 19.34 -3.32
CA ARG A 228 12.92 18.81 -2.81
C ARG A 228 14.11 19.15 -3.71
N LEU A 229 13.92 19.19 -5.03
CA LEU A 229 14.93 19.69 -5.97
C LEU A 229 15.20 21.20 -5.81
N ARG A 230 14.21 21.98 -5.38
CA ARG A 230 14.34 23.44 -5.14
C ARG A 230 14.80 23.82 -3.74
N GLN A 231 14.47 23.06 -2.69
CA GLN A 231 14.62 23.50 -1.29
C GLN A 231 15.50 22.59 -0.42
N GLY A 232 15.97 21.45 -0.93
CA GLY A 232 16.78 20.49 -0.16
C GLY A 232 15.95 19.67 0.86
N ASN A 233 16.56 18.60 1.38
CA ASN A 233 15.92 17.62 2.27
C ASN A 233 15.56 18.24 3.62
N GLN A 234 14.33 18.74 3.74
CA GLN A 234 13.71 19.01 5.04
C GLN A 234 12.77 17.87 5.44
N PRO A 235 12.66 17.56 6.75
CA PRO A 235 11.74 16.56 7.28
C PRO A 235 10.29 17.10 7.19
N TYR A 236 9.69 17.00 6.01
CA TYR A 236 8.30 17.38 5.78
C TYR A 236 7.38 16.17 5.99
N SER A 237 6.59 16.22 7.07
CA SER A 237 5.42 15.36 7.27
C SER A 237 4.32 15.78 6.28
N SER A 238 3.88 14.85 5.43
CA SER A 238 2.90 15.04 4.36
C SER A 238 1.48 15.41 4.84
N LEU A 239 1.21 15.34 6.15
CA LEU A 239 -0.13 15.46 6.70
C LEU A 239 -0.54 16.90 7.04
N ARG A 240 0.40 17.84 7.10
CA ARG A 240 0.04 19.26 7.27
C ARG A 240 -0.67 19.87 6.06
N ASN A 241 -0.61 19.24 4.89
CA ASN A 241 -1.17 19.78 3.65
C ASN A 241 -2.45 19.08 3.17
N ILE A 242 -2.92 18.01 3.86
CA ILE A 242 -4.22 17.37 3.57
C ILE A 242 -5.35 18.07 4.35
N SER A 243 -5.05 19.10 5.13
CA SER A 243 -6.06 20.07 5.56
C SER A 243 -6.31 21.09 4.45
N LEU A 244 -7.01 20.70 3.40
CA LEU A 244 -7.65 21.64 2.49
C LEU A 244 -9.16 21.37 2.49
N LYS A 245 -9.88 22.45 2.84
CA LYS A 245 -11.33 22.59 2.82
C LYS A 245 -11.96 22.12 1.52
#